data_AF-A0A1L9S1F7-F1
#
_entry.id   AF-A0A1L9S1F7-F1
#
_cell.length_a   1.000
_cell.length_b   1.000
_cell.length_c   1.000
_cell.angle_alpha   90.00
_cell.angle_beta   90.00
_cell.angle_gamma   90.00
#
_symmetry.space_group_name_H-M   'P 1'
#
loop_
_entity.id
_entity.type
_entity.pdbx_description
1 polymer ?
#
loop_
_entity_poly.entity_id
_entity_poly.type
_entity_poly.pdbx_seq_one_letter_code
_entity_poly.pdbx_strand_id
1 'polypeptide(L)'
;MFGFLGLGPSSRSTMILVVAILLLSHFTPVVLGLSTAAGSPCESVCHRETTNTTSSEIVCLDRQYNGTTKGNNFQSCVDCQLKSSYVDSTTQETDVQWGLYNLRYAFTSCVYGFPQQVANISSPCVVSCDTLSPALNNNLLSPDESTFDTLCGSTAFADNVIDTCQFCYNLTTTQVYLANFLESIRYNCHIRNPTGTAFDISPGRIFTQSLLPSTLAFQNSGSSGNTNLALVIALPIMGFVILVGASAMCCFFFIRWRRREARRKRHSDHLHARWHDTTITTPGNWGEYPQEYPHQQGMYSPAMYPGGYGPGFGFVDTDGHGQNVGYAKSNFAEPGVAVSTMGPSAEHEKDEITHSHAVPKQ
;
A
#
# COMPACT_ATOMS: atom_id res chain seq x y z
N MET A 1 25.21 55.46 -28.99
CA MET A 1 26.44 55.37 -28.18
C MET A 1 26.39 56.45 -27.11
N PHE A 2 26.18 56.09 -25.85
CA PHE A 2 26.43 56.98 -24.71
C PHE A 2 27.45 56.29 -23.82
N GLY A 3 28.61 56.92 -23.65
CA GLY A 3 29.74 56.33 -22.93
C GLY A 3 29.58 56.48 -21.42
N PHE A 4 29.65 55.36 -20.70
CA PHE A 4 29.81 55.39 -19.25
C PHE A 4 31.23 55.85 -18.91
N LEU A 5 31.37 57.06 -18.35
CA LEU A 5 32.59 57.47 -17.67
C LEU A 5 32.60 56.82 -16.28
N GLY A 6 33.59 55.96 -16.04
CA GLY A 6 33.68 55.20 -14.80
C GLY A 6 34.07 56.06 -13.61
N LEU A 7 33.19 56.15 -12.62
CA LEU A 7 33.61 56.34 -11.24
C LEU A 7 33.96 54.95 -10.68
N GLY A 8 35.25 54.68 -10.50
CA GLY A 8 35.67 53.50 -9.74
C GLY A 8 35.14 53.59 -8.30
N PRO A 9 34.45 52.58 -7.78
CA PRO A 9 33.90 52.65 -6.43
C PRO A 9 35.04 52.73 -5.42
N SER A 10 34.95 53.67 -4.48
CA SER A 10 35.93 53.77 -3.41
C SER A 10 35.93 52.48 -2.58
N SER A 11 37.11 52.01 -2.15
CA SER A 11 37.30 50.76 -1.39
C SER A 11 36.39 50.65 -0.15
N ARG A 12 36.02 51.80 0.44
CA ARG A 12 35.05 51.89 1.54
C ARG A 12 33.60 51.60 1.10
N SER A 13 33.20 52.08 -0.08
CA SER A 13 31.84 51.87 -0.61
C SER A 13 31.60 50.42 -1.03
N THR A 14 32.60 49.76 -1.65
CA THR A 14 32.54 48.31 -1.92
C THR A 14 32.53 47.49 -0.64
N MET A 15 33.31 47.84 0.39
CA MET A 15 33.24 47.17 1.68
C MET A 15 31.87 47.31 2.35
N ILE A 16 31.26 48.50 2.37
CA ILE A 16 29.92 48.69 2.93
C ILE A 16 28.88 47.87 2.17
N LEU A 17 28.96 47.83 0.83
CA LEU A 17 28.02 47.08 0.00
C LEU A 17 28.19 45.55 0.17
N VAL A 18 29.42 45.05 0.30
CA VAL A 18 29.70 43.64 0.60
C VAL A 18 29.24 43.26 2.01
N VAL A 19 29.48 44.11 3.02
CA VAL A 19 28.98 43.88 4.39
C VAL A 19 27.45 43.91 4.43
N ALA A 20 26.80 44.82 3.70
CA ALA A 20 25.34 44.85 3.59
C ALA A 20 24.79 43.57 2.92
N ILE A 21 25.40 43.11 1.82
CA ILE A 21 25.00 41.86 1.15
C ILE A 21 25.23 40.63 2.06
N LEU A 22 26.33 40.59 2.82
CA LEU A 22 26.58 39.52 3.80
C LEU A 22 25.56 39.53 4.95
N LEU A 23 25.18 40.71 5.47
CA LEU A 23 24.14 40.82 6.49
C LEU A 23 22.75 40.44 5.95
N LEU A 24 22.45 40.79 4.69
CA LEU A 24 21.22 40.40 4.00
C LEU A 24 21.19 38.91 3.63
N SER A 25 22.34 38.24 3.48
CA SER A 25 22.39 36.79 3.21
C SER A 25 22.21 35.91 4.45
N HIS A 26 22.12 36.50 5.64
CA HIS A 26 21.92 35.79 6.91
C HIS A 26 20.45 35.70 7.33
N PHE A 27 19.52 36.21 6.51
CA PHE A 27 18.10 35.86 6.62
C PHE A 27 17.88 34.43 6.11
N THR A 28 18.30 33.43 6.89
CA THR A 28 17.74 32.09 6.77
C THR A 28 16.22 32.21 6.94
N PRO A 29 15.39 31.66 6.04
CA PRO A 29 13.95 31.68 6.23
C PRO A 29 13.64 31.03 7.58
N VAL A 30 12.93 31.75 8.45
CA VAL A 30 12.47 31.19 9.73
C VAL A 30 11.41 30.16 9.39
N VAL A 31 11.83 28.90 9.32
CA VAL A 31 10.91 27.81 9.05
C VAL A 31 10.09 27.56 10.31
N LEU A 32 8.80 27.89 10.24
CA LEU A 32 7.87 27.65 11.34
C LEU A 32 7.80 26.15 11.63
N GLY A 33 8.22 25.76 12.84
CA GLY A 33 8.20 24.37 13.29
C GLY A 33 6.83 23.91 13.78
N LEU A 34 5.96 24.87 14.12
CA LEU A 34 4.57 24.69 14.48
C LEU A 34 3.79 25.79 13.78
N SER A 35 3.00 25.44 12.77
CA SER A 35 2.16 26.39 12.03
C SER A 35 0.71 26.32 12.48
N THR A 36 -0.02 27.43 12.35
CA THR A 36 -1.43 27.59 12.74
C THR A 36 -2.15 28.51 11.77
N ALA A 37 -3.47 28.32 11.58
CA ALA A 37 -4.28 29.30 10.85
C ALA A 37 -4.31 30.62 11.64
N ALA A 38 -4.21 31.76 10.94
CA ALA A 38 -4.20 33.07 11.58
C ALA A 38 -5.55 33.38 12.25
N GLY A 39 -5.55 33.82 13.52
CA GLY A 39 -6.79 34.08 14.26
C GLY A 39 -7.52 32.82 14.74
N SER A 40 -6.87 31.66 14.65
CA SER A 40 -7.34 30.39 15.21
C SER A 40 -7.44 30.45 16.75
N PRO A 41 -8.43 29.77 17.37
CA PRO A 41 -8.44 29.58 18.82
C PRO A 41 -7.19 28.81 19.32
N CYS A 42 -6.59 27.97 18.47
CA CYS A 42 -5.41 27.18 18.78
C CYS A 42 -4.09 27.95 18.65
N GLU A 43 -4.08 29.15 18.06
CA GLU A 43 -2.88 30.01 17.97
C GLU A 43 -2.26 30.25 19.35
N SER A 44 -3.09 30.52 20.36
CA SER A 44 -2.67 30.70 21.76
C SER A 44 -2.10 29.44 22.43
N VAL A 45 -2.44 28.25 21.92
CA VAL A 45 -1.97 26.95 22.44
C VAL A 45 -0.65 26.56 21.80
N CYS A 46 -0.49 26.86 20.50
CA CYS A 46 0.72 26.56 19.73
C CYS A 46 1.85 27.58 19.97
N HIS A 47 1.52 28.86 20.23
CA HIS A 47 2.51 29.94 20.45
C HIS A 47 2.76 30.28 21.93
N ARG A 48 2.54 29.32 22.86
CA ARG A 48 2.63 29.57 24.32
C ARG A 48 3.97 30.14 24.80
N GLU A 49 5.09 29.64 24.27
CA GLU A 49 6.44 30.04 24.71
C GLU A 49 7.07 31.06 23.77
N THR A 50 6.84 30.92 22.46
CA THR A 50 7.40 31.81 21.42
C THR A 50 6.44 31.89 20.22
N THR A 51 6.35 33.07 19.61
CA THR A 51 5.70 33.27 18.30
C THR A 51 6.57 32.81 17.13
N ASN A 52 7.88 32.69 17.34
CA ASN A 52 8.81 32.10 16.39
C ASN A 52 8.95 30.61 16.71
N THR A 53 7.93 29.82 16.38
CA THR A 53 8.06 28.36 16.44
C THR A 53 9.16 27.95 15.46
N THR A 54 10.15 27.19 15.91
CA THR A 54 11.14 26.61 15.01
C THR A 54 11.16 25.10 15.22
N SER A 55 11.90 24.39 14.38
CA SER A 55 12.10 22.95 14.54
C SER A 55 12.61 22.57 15.95
N SER A 56 13.20 23.51 16.70
CA SER A 56 13.58 23.32 18.10
C SER A 56 12.45 22.86 19.02
N GLU A 57 11.19 23.13 18.69
CA GLU A 57 10.02 22.77 19.52
C GLU A 57 9.53 21.33 19.30
N ILE A 58 10.19 20.57 18.43
CA ILE A 58 9.84 19.20 18.09
C ILE A 58 10.71 18.22 18.86
N VAL A 59 10.10 17.11 19.26
CA VAL A 59 10.75 15.95 19.87
C VAL A 59 10.46 14.71 19.03
N CYS A 60 11.29 13.67 19.13
CA CYS A 60 11.25 12.51 18.21
C CYS A 60 11.16 11.14 18.89
N LEU A 61 11.27 11.10 20.22
CA LEU A 61 11.06 9.87 20.99
C LEU A 61 9.70 9.94 21.67
N ASP A 62 8.93 8.85 21.63
CA ASP A 62 7.58 8.74 22.21
C ASP A 62 7.52 9.29 23.65
N ARG A 63 8.52 8.93 24.47
CA ARG A 63 8.65 9.36 25.87
C ARG A 63 8.79 10.88 26.07
N GLN A 64 9.32 11.60 25.08
CA GLN A 64 9.57 13.04 25.19
C GLN A 64 8.28 13.85 25.03
N TYR A 65 7.28 13.31 24.32
CA TYR A 65 6.00 13.99 24.12
C TYR A 65 5.30 14.29 25.45
N ASN A 66 5.17 13.30 26.35
CA ASN A 66 4.65 13.55 27.71
C ASN A 66 5.77 13.98 28.69
N GLY A 67 7.02 13.56 28.46
CA GLY A 67 8.14 13.79 29.40
C GLY A 67 8.87 15.13 29.31
N THR A 68 8.52 16.03 28.38
CA THR A 68 9.21 17.32 28.19
C THR A 68 8.22 18.46 27.91
N THR A 69 8.55 19.70 28.27
CA THR A 69 7.70 20.87 27.98
C THR A 69 7.42 21.02 26.48
N LYS A 70 8.46 20.86 25.65
CA LYS A 70 8.39 20.94 24.18
C LYS A 70 7.43 19.90 23.60
N GLY A 71 7.61 18.65 24.02
CA GLY A 71 6.72 17.56 23.65
C GLY A 71 5.26 17.82 24.05
N ASN A 72 5.02 18.29 25.28
CA ASN A 72 3.67 18.56 25.77
C ASN A 72 3.02 19.74 25.02
N ASN A 73 3.80 20.77 24.68
CA ASN A 73 3.34 21.90 23.87
C ASN A 73 3.00 21.45 22.44
N PHE A 74 3.85 20.64 21.80
CA PHE A 74 3.56 20.02 20.49
C PHE A 74 2.27 19.20 20.53
N GLN A 75 2.11 18.31 21.53
CA GLN A 75 0.90 17.52 21.70
C GLN A 75 -0.34 18.40 21.89
N SER A 76 -0.25 19.43 22.74
CA SER A 76 -1.37 20.33 23.04
C SER A 76 -1.80 21.15 21.82
N CYS A 77 -0.82 21.61 21.02
CA CYS A 77 -1.06 22.32 19.77
C CYS A 77 -1.82 21.43 18.77
N VAL A 78 -1.25 20.26 18.44
CA VAL A 78 -1.86 19.31 17.50
C VAL A 78 -3.21 18.80 18.02
N ASP A 79 -3.35 18.60 19.34
CA ASP A 79 -4.62 18.18 19.93
C ASP A 79 -5.73 19.22 19.80
N CYS A 80 -5.40 20.50 20.01
CA CYS A 80 -6.31 21.61 19.74
C CYS A 80 -6.68 21.66 18.25
N GLN A 81 -5.67 21.67 17.38
CA GLN A 81 -5.83 21.82 15.93
C GLN A 81 -6.72 20.75 15.30
N LEU A 82 -6.45 19.48 15.60
CA LEU A 82 -7.22 18.37 15.04
C LEU A 82 -8.65 18.28 15.62
N LYS A 83 -8.94 18.89 16.77
CA LYS A 83 -10.30 18.99 17.34
C LYS A 83 -11.06 20.25 16.93
N SER A 84 -10.36 21.23 16.35
CA SER A 84 -10.94 22.52 16.01
C SER A 84 -11.75 22.45 14.72
N SER A 85 -12.87 23.15 14.70
CA SER A 85 -13.70 23.38 13.51
C SER A 85 -13.37 24.72 12.82
N TYR A 86 -12.22 25.33 13.14
CA TYR A 86 -11.84 26.64 12.63
C TYR A 86 -11.44 26.60 11.14
N VAL A 87 -11.86 27.63 10.42
CA VAL A 87 -11.57 27.89 9.01
C VAL A 87 -11.34 29.40 8.88
N ASP A 88 -10.22 29.83 8.32
CA ASP A 88 -10.03 31.22 7.93
C ASP A 88 -10.88 31.50 6.66
N SER A 89 -11.76 32.49 6.73
CA SER A 89 -12.61 32.91 5.62
C SER A 89 -11.87 33.59 4.47
N THR A 90 -10.62 33.99 4.68
CA THR A 90 -9.77 34.71 3.71
C THR A 90 -8.85 33.76 2.95
N THR A 91 -8.13 32.89 3.67
CA THR A 91 -7.14 31.96 3.11
C THR A 91 -7.68 30.54 2.90
N GLN A 92 -8.88 30.24 3.39
CA GLN A 92 -9.46 28.88 3.44
C GLN A 92 -8.64 27.86 4.24
N GLU A 93 -7.58 28.29 4.93
CA GLU A 93 -6.81 27.44 5.82
C GLU A 93 -7.66 26.92 6.98
N THR A 94 -7.41 25.68 7.38
CA THR A 94 -8.09 25.04 8.51
C THR A 94 -7.10 24.61 9.58
N ASP A 95 -7.56 24.61 10.84
CA ASP A 95 -6.75 24.08 11.94
C ASP A 95 -6.38 22.60 11.73
N VAL A 96 -7.29 21.79 11.19
CA VAL A 96 -7.02 20.38 10.89
C VAL A 96 -5.90 20.21 9.86
N GLN A 97 -5.89 21.01 8.79
CA GLN A 97 -4.82 20.99 7.79
C GLN A 97 -3.47 21.36 8.40
N TRP A 98 -3.44 22.37 9.30
CA TRP A 98 -2.23 22.72 10.02
C TRP A 98 -1.78 21.69 11.05
N GLY A 99 -2.72 21.01 11.74
CA GLY A 99 -2.42 19.89 12.62
C GLY A 99 -1.77 18.72 11.88
N LEU A 100 -2.31 18.34 10.72
CA LEU A 100 -1.73 17.31 9.84
C LEU A 100 -0.38 17.74 9.26
N TYR A 101 -0.21 19.02 8.92
CA TYR A 101 1.08 19.58 8.49
C TYR A 101 2.12 19.50 9.62
N ASN A 102 1.75 19.81 10.86
CA ASN A 102 2.66 19.74 12.01
C ASN A 102 3.09 18.29 12.28
N LEU A 103 2.21 17.30 12.13
CA LEU A 103 2.57 15.88 12.17
C LEU A 103 3.56 15.49 11.05
N ARG A 104 3.32 15.97 9.83
CA ARG A 104 4.19 15.75 8.66
C ARG A 104 5.58 16.35 8.88
N TYR A 105 5.64 17.61 9.32
CA TYR A 105 6.87 18.33 9.59
C TYR A 105 7.68 17.66 10.71
N ALA A 106 7.02 17.21 11.78
CA ALA A 106 7.69 16.47 12.84
C ALA A 106 8.28 15.15 12.32
N PHE A 107 7.54 14.41 11.49
CA PHE A 107 8.05 13.19 10.86
C PHE A 107 9.30 13.46 10.02
N THR A 108 9.27 14.43 9.10
CA THR A 108 10.44 14.71 8.23
C THR A 108 11.65 15.20 9.02
N SER A 109 11.42 16.02 10.06
CA SER A 109 12.47 16.56 10.93
C SER A 109 13.15 15.47 11.76
N CYS A 110 12.37 14.45 12.18
CA CYS A 110 12.84 13.33 12.98
C CYS A 110 13.48 12.20 12.14
N VAL A 111 12.99 11.94 10.92
CA VAL A 111 13.42 10.80 10.09
C VAL A 111 14.50 11.20 9.08
N TYR A 112 14.35 12.35 8.42
CA TYR A 112 15.25 12.81 7.36
C TYR A 112 16.15 13.98 7.80
N GLY A 113 15.89 14.58 8.96
CA GLY A 113 16.55 15.82 9.39
C GLY A 113 16.16 17.04 8.53
N PHE A 114 15.03 16.98 7.82
CA PHE A 114 14.55 18.03 6.94
C PHE A 114 13.24 18.63 7.48
N PRO A 115 13.11 19.97 7.56
CA PRO A 115 14.02 20.98 7.02
C PRO A 115 15.20 21.31 7.94
N GLN A 116 15.17 20.85 9.18
CA GLN A 116 16.29 20.93 10.12
C GLN A 116 16.30 19.69 11.02
N GLN A 117 17.49 19.20 11.34
CA GLN A 117 17.65 18.06 12.24
C GLN A 117 17.39 18.49 13.69
N VAL A 118 16.32 17.96 14.28
CA VAL A 118 15.88 18.32 15.65
C VAL A 118 16.46 17.40 16.72
N ALA A 119 16.86 16.18 16.33
CA ALA A 119 17.54 15.23 17.20
C ALA A 119 18.47 14.33 16.36
N ASN A 120 19.65 14.02 16.89
CA ASN A 120 20.56 13.04 16.29
C ASN A 120 20.20 11.63 16.81
N ILE A 121 19.14 11.04 16.24
CA ILE A 121 18.65 9.70 16.60
C ILE A 121 18.91 8.75 15.45
N SER A 122 19.72 7.73 15.70
CA SER A 122 19.90 6.61 14.77
C SER A 122 18.69 5.69 14.83
N SER A 123 17.79 5.80 13.85
CA SER A 123 16.69 4.86 13.67
C SER A 123 17.03 3.85 12.55
N PRO A 124 16.84 2.53 12.74
CA PRO A 124 17.03 1.56 11.66
C PRO A 124 16.01 1.73 10.53
N CYS A 125 14.89 2.42 10.79
CA CYS A 125 13.77 2.54 9.87
C CYS A 125 13.91 3.66 8.82
N VAL A 126 14.94 4.51 8.91
CA VAL A 126 15.16 5.59 7.92
C VAL A 126 15.21 5.02 6.49
N VAL A 127 15.91 3.90 6.29
CA VAL A 127 16.01 3.22 4.99
C VAL A 127 14.66 2.67 4.51
N SER A 128 13.84 2.12 5.41
CA SER A 128 12.48 1.63 5.10
C SER A 128 11.49 2.75 4.74
N CYS A 129 11.83 4.00 5.07
CA CYS A 129 11.00 5.19 4.85
C CYS A 129 11.58 6.16 3.80
N ASP A 130 12.81 5.94 3.31
CA ASP A 130 13.52 6.87 2.42
C ASP A 130 12.73 7.19 1.14
N THR A 131 12.04 6.20 0.61
CA THR A 131 11.16 6.30 -0.56
C THR A 131 9.98 7.27 -0.38
N LEU A 132 9.55 7.57 0.86
CA LEU A 132 8.53 8.59 1.15
C LEU A 132 9.09 10.03 1.11
N SER A 133 10.42 10.19 1.24
CA SER A 133 11.11 11.49 1.40
C SER A 133 10.75 12.51 0.30
N PRO A 134 10.70 12.15 -1.01
CA PRO A 134 10.35 13.12 -2.07
C PRO A 134 8.93 13.66 -1.94
N ALA A 135 7.98 12.84 -1.47
CA ALA A 135 6.60 13.25 -1.26
C ALA A 135 6.47 14.09 0.03
N LEU A 136 7.00 13.57 1.15
CA LEU A 136 6.90 14.21 2.45
C LEU A 136 7.64 15.55 2.55
N ASN A 137 8.70 15.77 1.78
CA ASN A 137 9.44 17.04 1.77
C ASN A 137 8.88 18.07 0.77
N ASN A 138 8.02 17.68 -0.19
CA ASN A 138 7.51 18.57 -1.22
C ASN A 138 6.66 19.72 -0.65
N ASN A 139 6.96 20.97 -1.00
CA ASN A 139 6.31 22.18 -0.49
C ASN A 139 6.27 22.31 1.05
N LEU A 140 7.10 21.57 1.80
CA LEU A 140 7.08 21.60 3.26
C LEU A 140 7.49 22.98 3.83
N LEU A 141 8.38 23.71 3.14
CA LEU A 141 8.86 25.04 3.56
C LEU A 141 7.91 26.19 3.19
N SER A 142 6.96 25.93 2.30
CA SER A 142 6.04 26.94 1.75
C SER A 142 4.78 26.20 1.30
N PRO A 143 3.96 25.71 2.25
CA PRO A 143 2.75 24.99 1.93
C PRO A 143 1.73 25.91 1.27
N ASP A 144 0.95 25.34 0.36
CA ASP A 144 -0.19 25.94 -0.31
C ASP A 144 -1.43 25.04 -0.17
N GLU A 145 -2.59 25.51 -0.64
CA GLU A 145 -3.85 24.73 -0.65
C GLU A 145 -3.69 23.36 -1.34
N SER A 146 -2.81 23.25 -2.35
CA SER A 146 -2.58 22.05 -3.15
C SER A 146 -1.55 21.08 -2.57
N THR A 147 -0.94 21.41 -1.42
CA THR A 147 0.22 20.69 -0.90
C THR A 147 -0.13 19.31 -0.35
N PHE A 148 -1.34 19.12 0.19
CA PHE A 148 -1.84 17.79 0.51
C PHE A 148 -2.27 17.02 -0.75
N ASP A 149 -2.89 17.67 -1.73
CA ASP A 149 -3.29 17.04 -2.98
C ASP A 149 -2.09 16.48 -3.75
N THR A 150 -1.00 17.25 -3.79
CA THR A 150 0.28 16.85 -4.40
C THR A 150 0.96 15.73 -3.63
N LEU A 151 0.93 15.76 -2.28
CA LEU A 151 1.42 14.69 -1.42
C LEU A 151 0.66 13.38 -1.67
N CYS A 152 -0.68 13.42 -1.60
CA CYS A 152 -1.55 12.27 -1.74
C CYS A 152 -1.57 11.70 -3.18
N GLY A 153 -1.32 12.54 -4.19
CA GLY A 153 -1.17 12.11 -5.59
C GLY A 153 0.22 11.55 -5.93
N SER A 154 1.18 11.59 -5.01
CA SER A 154 2.54 11.14 -5.26
C SER A 154 2.68 9.62 -5.18
N THR A 155 3.32 9.01 -6.19
CA THR A 155 3.66 7.57 -6.16
C THR A 155 4.65 7.21 -5.06
N ALA A 156 5.43 8.19 -4.58
CA ALA A 156 6.29 8.05 -3.41
C ALA A 156 5.49 8.02 -2.09
N PHE A 157 4.19 8.35 -2.10
CA PHE A 157 3.28 8.27 -0.94
C PHE A 157 2.22 7.16 -1.10
N ALA A 158 2.52 6.11 -1.87
CA ALA A 158 1.61 4.99 -2.06
C ALA A 158 1.51 4.07 -0.82
N ASP A 159 0.36 3.41 -0.64
CA ASP A 159 0.05 2.55 0.51
C ASP A 159 1.15 1.55 0.87
N ASN A 160 1.65 0.80 -0.11
CA ASN A 160 2.67 -0.21 0.13
C ASN A 160 4.00 0.38 0.65
N VAL A 161 4.27 1.65 0.32
CA VAL A 161 5.46 2.38 0.79
C VAL A 161 5.25 2.84 2.23
N ILE A 162 4.06 3.36 2.53
CA ILE A 162 3.63 3.75 3.87
C ILE A 162 3.63 2.54 4.81
N ASP A 163 3.02 1.42 4.42
CA ASP A 163 2.97 0.18 5.21
C ASP A 163 4.37 -0.35 5.53
N THR A 164 5.31 -0.29 4.57
CA THR A 164 6.71 -0.71 4.78
C THR A 164 7.41 0.13 5.85
N CYS A 165 7.22 1.45 5.80
CA CYS A 165 7.77 2.39 6.77
C CYS A 165 7.13 2.23 8.17
N GLN A 166 5.79 2.16 8.22
CA GLN A 166 5.03 1.99 9.46
C GLN A 166 5.34 0.66 10.14
N PHE A 167 5.46 -0.43 9.38
CA PHE A 167 5.81 -1.74 9.92
C PHE A 167 7.15 -1.68 10.66
N CYS A 168 8.16 -1.02 10.08
CA CYS A 168 9.44 -0.84 10.78
C CYS A 168 9.28 0.00 12.06
N TYR A 169 8.62 1.16 11.99
CA TYR A 169 8.46 2.02 13.18
C TYR A 169 7.63 1.37 14.30
N ASN A 170 6.65 0.53 13.96
CA ASN A 170 5.88 -0.28 14.91
C ASN A 170 6.73 -1.35 15.64
N LEU A 171 7.87 -1.76 15.07
CA LEU A 171 8.84 -2.62 15.75
C LEU A 171 9.81 -1.82 16.65
N THR A 172 9.83 -0.49 16.57
CA THR A 172 10.60 0.35 17.50
C THR A 172 9.80 0.53 18.80
N THR A 173 10.45 0.46 19.96
CA THR A 173 9.79 0.66 21.27
C THR A 173 9.78 2.11 21.74
N THR A 174 10.32 3.02 20.93
CA THR A 174 10.62 4.42 21.32
C THR A 174 10.23 5.46 20.28
N GLN A 175 9.75 5.06 19.10
CA GLN A 175 9.39 5.95 17.98
C GLN A 175 8.09 5.51 17.27
N VAL A 176 7.20 4.79 17.97
CA VAL A 176 5.93 4.29 17.38
C VAL A 176 5.05 5.46 16.91
N TYR A 177 5.15 6.62 17.56
CA TYR A 177 4.32 7.78 17.24
C TYR A 177 4.56 8.25 15.79
N LEU A 178 5.77 8.07 15.24
CA LEU A 178 6.08 8.40 13.84
C LEU A 178 5.26 7.57 12.84
N ALA A 179 4.97 6.30 13.15
CA ALA A 179 4.09 5.48 12.32
C ALA A 179 2.64 6.00 12.35
N ASN A 180 2.17 6.45 13.52
CA ASN A 180 0.83 7.02 13.70
C ASN A 180 0.68 8.40 13.05
N PHE A 181 1.75 9.21 13.01
CA PHE A 181 1.75 10.48 12.28
C PHE A 181 1.55 10.22 10.79
N LEU A 182 2.30 9.25 10.25
CA LEU A 182 2.20 8.84 8.86
C LEU A 182 0.82 8.25 8.54
N GLU A 183 0.20 7.47 9.45
CA GLU A 183 -1.18 6.97 9.27
C GLU A 183 -2.21 8.10 9.29
N SER A 184 -2.03 9.10 10.14
CA SER A 184 -2.95 10.25 10.21
C SER A 184 -2.94 11.05 8.90
N ILE A 185 -1.76 11.21 8.29
CA ILE A 185 -1.60 11.84 6.97
C ILE A 185 -2.22 10.96 5.88
N ARG A 186 -1.95 9.64 5.89
CA ARG A 186 -2.60 8.67 4.97
C ARG A 186 -4.13 8.74 5.07
N TYR A 187 -4.67 8.84 6.28
CA TYR A 187 -6.11 8.92 6.51
C TYR A 187 -6.73 10.11 5.78
N ASN A 188 -6.14 11.30 5.89
CA ASN A 188 -6.63 12.47 5.18
C ASN A 188 -6.50 12.35 3.64
N CYS A 189 -5.54 11.56 3.13
CA CYS A 189 -5.44 11.26 1.69
C CYS A 189 -6.59 10.37 1.19
N HIS A 190 -7.02 9.38 1.99
CA HIS A 190 -8.08 8.45 1.62
C HIS A 190 -9.48 8.94 1.94
N ILE A 191 -9.64 9.69 3.03
CA ILE A 191 -10.87 10.25 3.54
C ILE A 191 -10.55 11.71 3.88
N ARG A 192 -10.73 12.61 2.91
CA ARG A 192 -10.50 14.04 3.13
C ARG A 192 -11.46 14.55 4.21
N ASN A 193 -10.90 15.17 5.24
CA ASN A 193 -11.68 15.81 6.28
C ASN A 193 -12.50 16.98 5.70
N PRO A 194 -13.83 17.06 5.94
CA PRO A 194 -14.62 18.21 5.51
C PRO A 194 -14.13 19.54 6.12
N THR A 195 -14.16 20.61 5.33
CA THR A 195 -13.82 21.95 5.81
C THR A 195 -14.73 22.37 6.96
N GLY A 196 -14.15 22.76 8.10
CA GLY A 196 -14.89 23.17 9.28
C GLY A 196 -15.40 22.03 10.16
N THR A 197 -14.88 20.81 10.03
CA THR A 197 -15.11 19.70 10.99
C THR A 197 -13.81 19.26 11.66
N ALA A 198 -13.92 18.78 12.89
CA ALA A 198 -12.81 18.14 13.59
C ALA A 198 -12.38 16.84 12.87
N PHE A 199 -11.11 16.47 13.01
CA PHE A 199 -10.52 15.28 12.42
C PHE A 199 -11.02 13.99 13.09
N ASP A 200 -11.39 12.99 12.29
CA ASP A 200 -11.98 11.73 12.76
C ASP A 200 -11.06 10.94 13.71
N ILE A 201 -9.74 10.99 13.50
CA ILE A 201 -8.78 10.32 14.39
C ILE A 201 -8.47 11.23 15.58
N SER A 202 -8.89 10.80 16.78
CA SER A 202 -8.61 11.56 17.99
C SER A 202 -7.09 11.65 18.28
N PRO A 203 -6.56 12.81 18.67
CA PRO A 203 -5.11 13.01 18.91
C PRO A 203 -4.56 12.06 19.98
N GLY A 204 -5.37 11.75 21.00
CA GLY A 204 -5.08 10.75 22.03
C GLY A 204 -4.97 9.29 21.53
N ARG A 205 -5.19 9.02 20.23
CA ARG A 205 -4.81 7.77 19.56
C ARG A 205 -3.52 7.89 18.77
N ILE A 206 -3.29 9.05 18.15
CA ILE A 206 -2.07 9.37 17.39
C ILE A 206 -0.84 9.27 18.31
N PHE A 207 -0.89 9.93 19.46
CA PHE A 207 0.18 9.91 20.46
C PHE A 207 0.08 8.71 21.41
N THR A 208 0.05 7.49 20.85
CA THR A 208 0.09 6.25 21.63
C THR A 208 1.08 5.24 21.03
N GLN A 209 1.56 4.30 21.84
CA GLN A 209 2.42 3.21 21.39
C GLN A 209 1.63 2.05 20.75
N SER A 210 0.36 2.29 20.39
CA SER A 210 -0.47 1.36 19.62
C SER A 210 -0.58 1.91 18.20
N LEU A 211 -0.25 1.09 17.21
CA LEU A 211 -0.39 1.46 15.81
C LEU A 211 -1.87 1.74 15.47
N LEU A 212 -2.12 2.85 14.80
CA LEU A 212 -3.44 3.15 14.23
C LEU A 212 -3.82 2.07 13.19
N PRO A 213 -5.11 1.67 13.09
CA PRO A 213 -5.53 0.73 12.06
C PRO A 213 -5.33 1.36 10.68
N SER A 214 -4.82 0.58 9.72
CA SER A 214 -4.72 1.04 8.33
C SER A 214 -6.09 1.51 7.83
N THR A 215 -6.11 2.67 7.19
CA THR A 215 -7.28 3.27 6.52
C THR A 215 -8.05 2.33 5.59
N LEU A 216 -7.38 1.35 4.98
CA LEU A 216 -8.03 0.32 4.16
C LEU A 216 -9.02 -0.54 4.99
N ALA A 217 -8.75 -0.75 6.29
CA ALA A 217 -9.68 -1.40 7.22
C ALA A 217 -10.86 -0.50 7.61
N PHE A 218 -10.67 0.82 7.65
CA PHE A 218 -11.76 1.79 7.86
C PHE A 218 -12.69 1.87 6.65
N GLN A 219 -12.17 1.84 5.42
CA GLN A 219 -13.01 1.79 4.20
C GLN A 219 -13.91 0.54 4.18
N ASN A 220 -13.41 -0.61 4.61
CA ASN A 220 -14.22 -1.84 4.77
C ASN A 220 -15.27 -1.76 5.89
N SER A 221 -15.12 -0.82 6.83
CA SER A 221 -16.04 -0.62 7.98
C SER A 221 -17.03 0.53 7.77
N GLY A 222 -16.80 1.40 6.77
CA GLY A 222 -17.54 2.64 6.53
C GLY A 222 -18.59 2.60 5.40
N SER A 223 -18.87 1.44 4.80
CA SER A 223 -19.83 1.32 3.68
C SER A 223 -21.30 1.34 4.14
N SER A 224 -21.73 2.44 4.75
CA SER A 224 -23.13 2.76 5.02
C SER A 224 -23.39 4.24 4.75
N GLY A 225 -23.43 4.63 3.47
CA GLY A 225 -23.70 6.04 3.18
C GLY A 225 -23.49 6.63 1.79
N ASN A 226 -23.41 5.88 0.68
CA ASN A 226 -23.79 6.46 -0.62
C ASN A 226 -24.11 5.41 -1.70
N THR A 227 -25.38 5.30 -2.09
CA THR A 227 -25.89 4.25 -3.00
C THR A 227 -25.53 4.45 -4.48
N ASN A 228 -24.73 5.47 -4.81
CA ASN A 228 -24.51 5.92 -6.19
C ASN A 228 -23.27 5.35 -6.88
N LEU A 229 -22.31 4.77 -6.14
CA LEU A 229 -21.10 4.16 -6.75
C LEU A 229 -21.27 2.65 -7.03
N ALA A 230 -21.98 1.93 -6.16
CA ALA A 230 -22.21 0.48 -6.29
C ALA A 230 -22.98 0.10 -7.57
N LEU A 231 -23.83 1.01 -8.09
CA LEU A 231 -24.57 0.78 -9.33
C LEU A 231 -23.66 0.72 -10.57
N VAL A 232 -22.52 1.43 -10.56
CA VAL A 232 -21.65 1.60 -11.73
C VAL A 232 -20.81 0.34 -12.01
N ILE A 233 -20.40 -0.39 -10.97
CA ILE A 233 -19.56 -1.60 -11.10
C ILE A 233 -20.41 -2.87 -11.31
N ALA A 234 -21.66 -2.90 -10.82
CA ALA A 234 -22.57 -4.03 -11.01
C ALA A 234 -23.14 -4.12 -12.44
N LEU A 235 -23.37 -2.98 -13.10
CA LEU A 235 -23.93 -2.90 -14.46
C LEU A 235 -23.10 -3.62 -15.56
N PRO A 236 -21.77 -3.46 -15.69
CA PRO A 236 -21.01 -4.15 -16.73
C PRO A 236 -20.98 -5.68 -16.54
N ILE A 237 -20.93 -6.17 -15.29
CA ILE A 237 -20.88 -7.60 -14.99
C ILE A 237 -22.22 -8.25 -15.34
N MET A 238 -23.34 -7.66 -14.90
CA MET A 238 -24.68 -8.17 -15.24
C MET A 238 -24.97 -8.07 -16.75
N GLY A 239 -24.55 -6.99 -17.41
CA GLY A 239 -24.65 -6.82 -18.85
C GLY A 239 -23.90 -7.92 -19.62
N PHE A 240 -22.65 -8.22 -19.23
CA PHE A 240 -21.84 -9.26 -19.86
C PHE A 240 -22.47 -10.66 -19.70
N VAL A 241 -22.93 -11.01 -18.50
CA VAL A 241 -23.60 -12.31 -18.24
C VAL A 241 -24.86 -12.49 -19.08
N ILE A 242 -25.69 -11.45 -19.21
CA ILE A 242 -26.90 -11.48 -20.04
C ILE A 242 -26.54 -11.63 -21.53
N LEU A 243 -25.52 -10.93 -22.02
CA LEU A 243 -25.09 -10.98 -23.42
C LEU A 243 -24.49 -12.35 -23.79
N VAL A 244 -23.67 -12.93 -22.91
CA VAL A 244 -23.13 -14.31 -23.07
C VAL A 244 -24.27 -15.34 -23.00
N GLY A 245 -25.22 -15.20 -22.07
CA GLY A 245 -26.38 -16.09 -21.99
C GLY A 245 -27.28 -16.03 -23.24
N ALA A 246 -27.59 -14.82 -23.71
CA ALA A 246 -28.41 -14.60 -24.91
C ALA A 246 -27.73 -15.14 -26.18
N SER A 247 -26.43 -14.89 -26.35
CA SER A 247 -25.68 -15.41 -27.50
C SER A 247 -25.58 -16.94 -27.49
N ALA A 248 -25.29 -17.57 -26.34
CA ALA A 248 -25.29 -19.03 -26.22
C ALA A 248 -26.65 -19.67 -26.56
N MET A 249 -27.74 -19.08 -26.06
CA MET A 249 -29.11 -19.53 -26.37
C MET A 249 -29.45 -19.34 -27.85
N CYS A 250 -29.06 -18.20 -28.44
CA CYS A 250 -29.22 -17.94 -29.87
C CYS A 250 -28.49 -18.99 -30.71
N CYS A 251 -27.21 -19.24 -30.46
CA CYS A 251 -26.42 -20.27 -31.13
C CYS A 251 -27.05 -21.67 -30.99
N PHE A 252 -27.52 -22.04 -29.79
CA PHE A 252 -28.18 -23.32 -29.55
C PHE A 252 -29.46 -23.48 -30.38
N PHE A 253 -30.31 -22.45 -30.43
CA PHE A 253 -31.53 -22.45 -31.24
C PHE A 253 -31.23 -22.48 -32.73
N PHE A 254 -30.26 -21.70 -33.23
CA PHE A 254 -29.82 -21.75 -34.64
C PHE A 254 -29.28 -23.14 -35.02
N ILE A 255 -28.46 -23.77 -34.16
CA ILE A 255 -27.96 -25.13 -34.41
C ILE A 255 -29.11 -26.15 -34.39
N ARG A 256 -30.05 -26.05 -33.44
CA ARG A 256 -31.24 -26.95 -33.41
C ARG A 256 -32.16 -26.73 -34.60
N TRP A 257 -32.38 -25.48 -35.04
CA TRP A 257 -33.20 -25.16 -36.21
C TRP A 257 -32.53 -25.66 -37.49
N ARG A 258 -31.23 -25.39 -37.69
CA ARG A 258 -30.46 -25.94 -38.83
C ARG A 258 -30.44 -27.47 -38.82
N ARG A 259 -30.36 -28.13 -37.66
CA ARG A 259 -30.47 -29.60 -37.54
C ARG A 259 -31.90 -30.12 -37.74
N ARG A 260 -32.95 -29.34 -37.49
CA ARG A 260 -34.33 -29.68 -37.88
C ARG A 260 -34.52 -29.54 -39.38
N GLU A 261 -34.01 -28.47 -39.98
CA GLU A 261 -34.13 -28.21 -41.41
C GLU A 261 -33.32 -29.23 -42.26
N ALA A 262 -32.11 -29.59 -41.80
CA ALA A 262 -31.35 -30.68 -42.42
C ALA A 262 -32.05 -32.06 -42.32
N ARG A 263 -32.87 -32.30 -41.29
CA ARG A 263 -33.70 -33.52 -41.20
C ARG A 263 -34.91 -33.46 -42.13
N ARG A 264 -35.51 -32.27 -42.34
CA ARG A 264 -36.61 -32.06 -43.31
C ARG A 264 -36.14 -32.35 -44.73
N LYS A 265 -34.98 -31.82 -45.14
CA LYS A 265 -34.39 -32.09 -46.47
C LYS A 265 -34.09 -33.57 -46.70
N ARG A 266 -33.56 -34.28 -45.70
CA ARG A 266 -33.38 -35.75 -45.77
C ARG A 266 -34.69 -36.55 -45.91
N HIS A 267 -35.84 -35.96 -45.57
CA HIS A 267 -37.14 -36.61 -45.70
C HIS A 267 -37.75 -36.43 -47.10
N SER A 268 -37.49 -35.30 -47.78
CA SER A 268 -37.83 -35.13 -49.20
C SER A 268 -36.99 -36.01 -50.11
N ASP A 269 -35.68 -36.14 -49.84
CA ASP A 269 -34.77 -36.92 -50.70
C ASP A 269 -35.15 -38.43 -50.73
N HIS A 270 -35.70 -38.97 -49.63
CA HIS A 270 -36.15 -40.37 -49.57
C HIS A 270 -37.39 -40.66 -50.45
N LEU A 271 -38.25 -39.65 -50.68
CA LEU A 271 -39.42 -39.80 -51.56
C LEU A 271 -39.03 -39.73 -53.04
N HIS A 272 -37.96 -38.98 -53.37
CA HIS A 272 -37.42 -38.91 -54.73
C HIS A 272 -36.52 -40.11 -55.07
N ALA A 273 -35.76 -40.65 -54.11
CA ALA A 273 -34.99 -41.87 -54.32
C ALA A 273 -35.87 -43.08 -54.68
N ARG A 274 -37.03 -43.23 -54.02
CA ARG A 274 -37.95 -44.37 -54.23
C ARG A 274 -38.58 -44.44 -55.63
N TRP A 275 -38.57 -43.36 -56.40
CA TRP A 275 -39.10 -43.35 -57.78
C TRP A 275 -38.10 -43.82 -58.85
N HIS A 276 -36.82 -44.00 -58.50
CA HIS A 276 -35.78 -44.44 -59.43
C HIS A 276 -35.31 -45.90 -59.24
N ASP A 277 -35.73 -46.58 -58.18
CA ASP A 277 -35.41 -48.01 -57.95
C ASP A 277 -36.40 -48.95 -58.66
N THR A 278 -36.00 -49.49 -59.81
CA THR A 278 -36.77 -50.49 -60.58
C THR A 278 -36.49 -51.95 -60.18
N THR A 279 -35.88 -52.17 -59.00
CA THR A 279 -35.29 -53.46 -58.59
C THR A 279 -35.97 -54.15 -57.41
N ILE A 280 -37.19 -53.73 -57.01
CA ILE A 280 -37.99 -54.48 -56.02
C ILE A 280 -38.53 -55.77 -56.66
N THR A 281 -37.73 -56.83 -56.56
CA THR A 281 -38.21 -58.22 -56.54
C THR A 281 -38.62 -58.60 -55.12
N THR A 282 -39.68 -59.38 -55.01
CA THR A 282 -40.31 -59.86 -53.77
C THR A 282 -39.36 -60.72 -52.92
N PRO A 283 -39.46 -60.69 -51.57
CA PRO A 283 -38.58 -61.50 -50.72
C PRO A 283 -38.98 -62.98 -50.75
N GLY A 284 -37.99 -63.87 -50.90
CA GLY A 284 -38.21 -65.31 -51.00
C GLY A 284 -37.08 -66.16 -50.41
N ASN A 285 -37.38 -66.75 -49.25
CA ASN A 285 -36.94 -68.06 -48.76
C ASN A 285 -35.52 -68.26 -48.14
N TRP A 286 -35.41 -69.36 -47.37
CA TRP A 286 -34.38 -69.68 -46.37
C TRP A 286 -33.54 -70.94 -46.72
N GLY A 287 -32.45 -71.20 -45.96
CA GLY A 287 -31.55 -72.37 -46.04
C GLY A 287 -30.28 -72.11 -46.89
N GLU A 288 -29.13 -72.80 -46.76
CA GLU A 288 -28.65 -73.87 -45.85
C GLU A 288 -27.08 -73.85 -45.90
N TYR A 289 -26.38 -74.60 -45.03
CA TYR A 289 -24.91 -74.62 -44.76
C TYR A 289 -24.12 -75.72 -45.59
N PRO A 290 -22.82 -76.11 -45.37
CA PRO A 290 -21.60 -75.50 -44.75
C PRO A 290 -20.20 -75.83 -45.45
N GLN A 291 -19.05 -75.54 -44.77
CA GLN A 291 -17.64 -76.12 -44.89
C GLN A 291 -16.72 -75.72 -46.09
N GLU A 292 -15.35 -75.67 -46.08
CA GLU A 292 -14.26 -76.31 -45.27
C GLU A 292 -12.86 -75.56 -45.31
N TYR A 293 -12.26 -75.11 -44.16
CA TYR A 293 -10.81 -75.01 -43.69
C TYR A 293 -9.57 -74.51 -44.54
N PRO A 294 -8.31 -74.35 -44.02
CA PRO A 294 -7.75 -73.94 -42.69
C PRO A 294 -6.51 -72.97 -42.68
N HIS A 295 -5.97 -72.69 -41.46
CA HIS A 295 -4.62 -72.18 -40.99
C HIS A 295 -4.62 -70.76 -40.34
N GLN A 296 -4.48 -70.61 -38.99
CA GLN A 296 -3.23 -70.47 -38.19
C GLN A 296 -2.41 -69.18 -38.48
N GLN A 297 -1.92 -68.33 -37.55
CA GLN A 297 -1.84 -68.23 -36.06
C GLN A 297 -1.93 -66.72 -35.63
N GLY A 298 -1.97 -66.23 -34.38
CA GLY A 298 -2.11 -66.83 -33.03
C GLY A 298 -1.29 -66.14 -31.90
N MET A 299 -1.83 -65.14 -31.17
CA MET A 299 -1.23 -64.49 -29.96
C MET A 299 -2.28 -63.96 -28.96
N TYR A 300 -1.97 -64.02 -27.65
CA TYR A 300 -2.76 -63.50 -26.50
C TYR A 300 -2.72 -61.94 -26.43
N SER A 301 -3.52 -61.17 -25.68
CA SER A 301 -4.26 -61.39 -24.41
C SER A 301 -5.38 -60.33 -24.22
N PRO A 302 -6.37 -60.49 -23.32
CA PRO A 302 -7.39 -59.47 -23.03
C PRO A 302 -6.95 -58.47 -21.95
N ALA A 303 -7.29 -57.18 -22.12
CA ALA A 303 -7.06 -56.14 -21.11
C ALA A 303 -8.31 -55.90 -20.24
N MET A 304 -8.09 -55.76 -18.93
CA MET A 304 -9.12 -55.51 -17.92
C MET A 304 -9.21 -54.00 -17.63
N TYR A 305 -10.44 -53.47 -17.46
CA TYR A 305 -10.75 -52.12 -16.95
C TYR A 305 -10.08 -51.87 -15.58
N PRO A 306 -9.81 -50.61 -15.10
CA PRO A 306 -10.81 -49.52 -15.05
C PRO A 306 -10.32 -48.03 -15.03
N GLY A 307 -11.28 -47.08 -15.02
CA GLY A 307 -11.11 -45.66 -14.60
C GLY A 307 -10.39 -44.75 -15.61
N GLY A 308 -10.59 -43.43 -15.67
CA GLY A 308 -11.38 -42.51 -14.83
C GLY A 308 -10.58 -41.22 -14.57
N TYR A 309 -11.20 -40.04 -14.77
CA TYR A 309 -10.73 -38.66 -14.47
C TYR A 309 -9.82 -37.90 -15.47
N GLY A 310 -10.34 -36.74 -15.92
CA GLY A 310 -9.66 -35.43 -15.90
C GLY A 310 -8.57 -35.07 -16.93
N PRO A 311 -8.74 -34.03 -17.77
CA PRO A 311 -7.65 -33.51 -18.60
C PRO A 311 -6.74 -32.56 -17.79
N GLY A 312 -5.52 -33.00 -17.50
CA GLY A 312 -4.44 -32.13 -17.05
C GLY A 312 -3.75 -31.45 -18.25
N PHE A 313 -3.29 -30.21 -18.07
CA PHE A 313 -2.55 -29.48 -19.11
C PHE A 313 -1.06 -29.78 -18.98
N GLY A 314 -0.50 -30.49 -19.97
CA GLY A 314 0.95 -30.65 -20.11
C GLY A 314 1.51 -29.58 -21.05
N PHE A 315 2.67 -29.01 -20.70
CA PHE A 315 3.52 -28.27 -21.62
C PHE A 315 4.83 -29.03 -21.83
N VAL A 316 5.45 -28.83 -22.98
CA VAL A 316 6.70 -29.49 -23.38
C VAL A 316 7.76 -28.41 -23.51
N ASP A 317 8.84 -28.53 -22.74
CA ASP A 317 9.97 -27.61 -22.83
C ASP A 317 10.77 -27.82 -24.12
N THR A 318 11.59 -26.83 -24.47
CA THR A 318 12.29 -26.75 -25.77
C THR A 318 13.37 -27.84 -25.96
N ASP A 319 13.63 -28.66 -24.95
CA ASP A 319 14.53 -29.82 -24.94
C ASP A 319 13.78 -31.17 -25.11
N GLY A 320 12.45 -31.15 -25.22
CA GLY A 320 11.63 -32.32 -25.58
C GLY A 320 11.25 -33.24 -24.43
N HIS A 321 11.61 -32.92 -23.18
CA HIS A 321 11.19 -33.69 -22.02
C HIS A 321 9.88 -33.14 -21.42
N GLY A 322 8.82 -33.94 -21.44
CA GLY A 322 7.53 -33.58 -20.82
C GLY A 322 7.52 -33.83 -19.31
N GLN A 323 7.16 -32.82 -18.51
CA GLN A 323 6.93 -32.97 -17.07
C GLN A 323 5.45 -32.89 -16.70
N ASN A 324 5.01 -33.77 -15.79
CA ASN A 324 3.66 -33.78 -15.26
C ASN A 324 3.66 -33.18 -13.84
N VAL A 325 3.25 -31.92 -13.71
CA VAL A 325 3.08 -31.26 -12.41
C VAL A 325 1.71 -31.55 -11.82
N GLY A 326 1.64 -32.54 -10.93
CA GLY A 326 0.46 -32.85 -10.13
C GLY A 326 0.38 -32.01 -8.84
N TYR A 327 -0.83 -31.64 -8.42
CA TYR A 327 -1.06 -30.96 -7.15
C TYR A 327 -0.63 -31.83 -5.96
N ALA A 328 0.45 -31.45 -5.27
CA ALA A 328 0.87 -32.09 -4.03
C ALA A 328 0.01 -31.60 -2.86
N LYS A 329 -0.79 -32.51 -2.28
CA LYS A 329 -1.50 -32.26 -1.01
C LYS A 329 -0.71 -32.87 0.15
N SER A 330 -0.19 -31.99 1.01
CA SER A 330 0.25 -32.20 2.41
C SER A 330 0.75 -33.59 2.82
N ASN A 331 2.05 -33.69 3.14
CA ASN A 331 2.52 -34.53 4.25
C ASN A 331 3.68 -33.83 4.98
N PHE A 332 3.67 -33.98 6.31
CA PHE A 332 4.53 -33.29 7.27
C PHE A 332 5.79 -34.13 7.54
N ALA A 333 6.98 -33.54 7.40
CA ALA A 333 8.25 -34.17 7.81
C ALA A 333 9.39 -33.13 7.97
N GLU A 334 9.51 -32.57 9.17
CA GLU A 334 10.83 -32.26 9.77
C GLU A 334 11.17 -33.43 10.72
N PRO A 335 12.45 -33.78 10.97
CA PRO A 335 13.51 -32.82 11.31
C PRO A 335 14.90 -33.05 10.66
N GLY A 336 15.69 -31.97 10.63
CA GLY A 336 17.10 -31.99 10.21
C GLY A 336 17.95 -31.06 11.08
N VAL A 337 18.28 -31.48 12.31
CA VAL A 337 19.03 -30.67 13.28
C VAL A 337 20.48 -30.46 12.82
N ALA A 338 20.87 -29.20 12.57
CA ALA A 338 22.27 -28.81 12.46
C ALA A 338 22.85 -28.56 13.86
N VAL A 339 23.59 -29.53 14.39
CA VAL A 339 24.30 -29.40 15.67
C VAL A 339 25.58 -28.58 15.47
N SER A 340 25.62 -27.38 16.06
CA SER A 340 26.89 -26.67 16.30
C SER A 340 27.42 -27.03 17.68
N THR A 341 28.51 -27.79 17.71
CA THR A 341 29.16 -28.25 18.94
C THR A 341 29.94 -27.12 19.61
N MET A 342 29.40 -26.55 20.69
CA MET A 342 30.20 -25.84 21.70
C MET A 342 30.56 -26.82 22.83
N GLY A 343 31.85 -27.13 22.97
CA GLY A 343 32.35 -27.91 24.10
C GLY A 343 32.60 -27.02 25.33
N PRO A 344 32.21 -27.44 26.54
CA PRO A 344 32.61 -26.77 27.77
C PRO A 344 33.98 -27.29 28.24
N SER A 345 34.78 -26.40 28.81
CA SER A 345 35.85 -26.79 29.74
C SER A 345 35.91 -25.76 30.86
N ALA A 346 36.05 -26.24 32.09
CA ALA A 346 35.99 -25.43 33.29
C ALA A 346 37.19 -25.74 34.17
N GLU A 347 37.83 -24.70 34.69
CA GLU A 347 38.63 -24.69 35.92
C GLU A 347 38.67 -23.21 36.37
N HIS A 348 38.10 -22.84 37.52
CA HIS A 348 38.57 -23.03 38.90
C HIS A 348 39.70 -22.05 39.27
N GLU A 349 39.38 -21.02 40.08
CA GLU A 349 40.12 -20.63 41.28
C GLU A 349 39.26 -19.62 42.09
N LYS A 350 39.38 -19.63 43.43
CA LYS A 350 38.89 -18.54 44.29
C LYS A 350 39.92 -17.40 44.28
N ASP A 351 39.50 -16.16 44.59
CA ASP A 351 40.02 -15.55 45.82
C ASP A 351 39.24 -14.35 46.33
N GLU A 352 39.40 -14.13 47.63
CA GLU A 352 38.68 -13.23 48.53
C GLU A 352 39.57 -12.04 48.90
N ILE A 353 39.23 -10.80 48.52
CA ILE A 353 39.74 -9.60 49.22
C ILE A 353 38.64 -8.55 49.39
N THR A 354 38.44 -8.18 50.66
CA THR A 354 37.55 -7.14 51.20
C THR A 354 38.05 -5.73 50.90
N HIS A 355 37.17 -4.77 50.59
CA HIS A 355 37.48 -3.34 50.83
C HIS A 355 36.27 -2.49 51.30
N SER A 356 36.18 -2.39 52.63
CA SER A 356 35.73 -1.27 53.48
C SER A 356 34.90 -0.12 52.86
N HIS A 357 33.64 0.00 53.31
CA HIS A 357 32.94 1.28 53.38
C HIS A 357 33.48 2.12 54.55
N ALA A 358 33.78 3.39 54.32
CA ALA A 358 34.01 4.38 55.37
C ALA A 358 33.08 5.59 55.17
N VAL A 359 32.19 5.83 56.15
CA VAL A 359 31.38 7.04 56.27
C VAL A 359 31.53 7.55 57.69
N PRO A 360 32.13 8.73 57.92
CA PRO A 360 32.00 9.44 59.18
C PRO A 360 30.78 10.37 59.14
N LYS A 361 29.90 10.24 60.13
CA LYS A 361 28.99 11.34 60.52
C LYS A 361 29.65 12.12 61.65
N GLN A 362 29.84 13.42 61.46
CA GLN A 362 29.49 14.46 62.43
C GLN A 362 29.42 15.82 61.75
#